data_AF-A0A1J4VLJ7-F1
#
_entry.id   AF-A0A1J4VLJ7-F1
#
_cell.length_a   1.000
_cell.length_b   1.000
_cell.length_c   1.000
_cell.angle_alpha   90.00
_cell.angle_beta   90.00
_cell.angle_gamma   90.00
#
_symmetry.space_group_name_H-M   'P 1'
#
loop_
_entity.id
_entity.type
_entity.pdbx_description
1 polymer ?
#
loop_
_entity_poly.entity_id
_entity_poly.type
_entity_poly.pdbx_seq_one_letter_code
_entity_poly.pdbx_strand_id
1 'polypeptide(L)'
;MREHYQITLPVEIRRNLPLEIGDPVEIYINEEGEIAIRLLKTIDASQAWFWSKEHQEKEKEAERELRAGKGKKAKDAGELIDELET
;
A
#
# COMPACT_ATOMS: atom_id res chain seq x y z
N MET A 1 -4.11 23.94 -31.19
CA MET A 1 -3.09 22.87 -31.33
C MET A 1 -2.62 22.54 -29.93
N ARG A 2 -2.94 21.37 -29.37
CA ARG A 2 -2.41 20.98 -28.06
C ARG A 2 -1.12 20.20 -28.31
N GLU A 3 0.00 20.92 -28.32
CA GLU A 3 1.36 20.35 -28.39
C GLU A 3 1.83 19.95 -26.99
N HIS A 4 1.13 18.98 -26.39
CA HIS A 4 1.55 18.41 -25.12
C HIS A 4 1.55 16.91 -25.31
N TYR A 5 2.70 16.28 -25.07
CA TYR A 5 2.94 14.84 -25.14
C TYR A 5 2.01 14.08 -24.16
N GLN A 6 0.72 14.05 -24.47
CA GLN A 6 -0.35 13.49 -23.66
C GLN A 6 -0.60 12.04 -24.09
N ILE A 7 -0.51 11.13 -23.14
CA ILE A 7 -0.89 9.74 -23.31
C ILE A 7 -2.26 9.53 -22.66
N THR A 8 -3.16 8.85 -23.37
CA THR A 8 -4.46 8.44 -22.80
C THR A 8 -4.35 6.99 -22.35
N LEU A 9 -4.60 6.72 -21.08
CA LEU A 9 -4.62 5.34 -20.57
C LEU A 9 -5.87 4.60 -21.05
N PRO A 10 -5.73 3.44 -21.71
CA PRO A 10 -6.86 2.62 -22.13
C PRO A 10 -7.76 2.23 -20.94
N VAL A 11 -9.04 2.00 -21.22
CA VAL A 11 -10.04 1.61 -20.20
C VAL A 11 -9.62 0.34 -19.46
N GLU A 12 -9.04 -0.62 -20.15
CA GLU A 12 -8.62 -1.90 -19.57
C GLU A 12 -7.54 -1.71 -18.48
N ILE A 13 -6.56 -0.84 -18.74
CA ILE A 13 -5.52 -0.50 -17.77
C ILE A 13 -6.11 0.19 -16.54
N ARG A 14 -7.02 1.15 -16.75
CA ARG A 14 -7.68 1.88 -15.64
C ARG A 14 -8.57 1.00 -14.76
N ARG A 15 -9.10 -0.12 -15.29
CA ARG A 15 -9.95 -1.04 -14.51
C ARG A 15 -9.16 -2.03 -13.67
N ASN A 16 -7.96 -2.38 -14.12
CA ASN A 16 -7.12 -3.38 -13.44
C ASN A 16 -6.14 -2.76 -12.45
N LEU A 17 -6.00 -1.43 -12.45
CA LEU A 17 -5.13 -0.69 -11.56
C LEU A 17 -5.95 0.24 -10.65
N PRO A 18 -5.57 0.37 -9.36
CA PRO A 18 -6.25 1.27 -8.41
C PRO A 18 -5.83 2.73 -8.64
N LEU A 19 -6.11 3.23 -9.85
CA LEU A 19 -5.77 4.55 -10.36
C LEU A 19 -6.92 5.53 -10.15
N GLU A 20 -6.64 6.63 -9.47
CA GLU A 20 -7.56 7.76 -9.34
C GLU A 20 -7.04 8.99 -10.10
N ILE A 21 -7.96 9.87 -10.52
CA ILE A 21 -7.57 11.11 -11.18
C ILE A 21 -6.81 11.97 -10.16
N GLY A 22 -5.55 12.29 -10.47
CA GLY A 22 -4.67 13.06 -9.60
C GLY A 22 -3.64 12.24 -8.83
N ASP A 23 -3.67 10.90 -8.92
CA ASP A 23 -2.62 10.05 -8.35
C ASP A 23 -1.25 10.38 -8.97
N PRO A 24 -0.18 10.48 -8.14
CA PRO A 24 1.17 10.63 -8.66
C PRO A 24 1.63 9.35 -9.34
N VAL A 25 2.36 9.50 -10.43
CA VAL A 25 3.00 8.39 -11.15
C VAL A 25 4.45 8.71 -11.42
N GLU A 26 5.28 7.68 -11.34
CA GLU A 26 6.66 7.72 -11.81
C GLU A 26 6.71 7.17 -13.23
N ILE A 27 7.35 7.89 -14.14
CA ILE A 27 7.54 7.49 -15.54
C ILE A 27 9.04 7.38 -15.80
N TYR A 28 9.50 6.23 -16.28
CA TYR A 28 10.90 5.97 -16.57
C TYR A 28 11.04 5.03 -17.78
N ILE A 29 12.24 4.99 -18.37
CA ILE A 29 12.59 4.02 -19.41
C ILE A 29 13.18 2.78 -18.73
N ASN A 30 12.62 1.60 -18.98
CA ASN A 30 13.15 0.34 -18.44
C ASN A 30 14.40 -0.12 -19.22
N GLU A 31 15.02 -1.21 -18.78
CA GLU A 31 16.23 -1.77 -19.42
C GLU A 31 15.99 -2.24 -20.86
N GLU A 32 14.74 -2.52 -21.21
CA GLU A 32 14.31 -2.94 -22.55
C GLU A 32 14.01 -1.76 -23.48
N GLY A 33 14.13 -0.51 -22.99
CA GLY A 33 13.86 0.70 -23.76
C GLY A 33 12.39 1.10 -23.83
N GLU A 34 11.53 0.47 -23.02
CA GLU A 34 10.10 0.76 -22.97
C GLU A 34 9.76 1.83 -21.93
N ILE A 35 8.66 2.55 -22.15
CA ILE A 35 8.12 3.48 -21.15
C ILE A 35 7.38 2.68 -20.07
N ALA A 36 7.93 2.65 -18.87
CA ALA A 36 7.31 2.08 -17.69
C ALA A 36 6.61 3.17 -16.86
N ILE A 37 5.41 2.86 -16.39
CA ILE A 37 4.61 3.74 -15.52
C ILE A 37 4.38 3.01 -14.20
N ARG A 38 4.86 3.59 -13.10
CA ARG A 38 4.68 3.07 -11.75
C ARG A 38 3.75 3.99 -10.96
N LEU A 39 2.69 3.42 -10.40
CA LEU A 39 1.76 4.14 -9.53
C LEU A 39 2.42 4.41 -8.20
N LEU A 40 2.31 5.65 -7.74
CA LEU A 40 2.73 6.06 -6.41
C LEU A 40 1.49 6.35 -5.58
N LYS A 41 1.48 5.91 -4.33
CA LYS A 41 0.48 6.32 -3.34
C LYS A 41 1.15 7.20 -2.31
N THR A 42 0.64 8.42 -2.17
CA THR A 42 1.12 9.34 -1.16
C THR A 42 0.61 8.90 0.20
N ILE A 43 1.53 8.69 1.13
CA ILE A 43 1.21 8.42 2.52
C ILE A 43 1.45 9.68 3.33
N ASP A 44 0.59 9.97 4.29
CA ASP A 44 0.82 11.06 5.23
C ASP A 44 2.13 10.82 5.98
N ALA A 45 2.93 11.87 6.16
CA ALA A 45 4.24 11.76 6.79
C ALA A 45 4.15 11.19 8.23
N SER A 46 3.07 11.49 8.96
CA SER A 46 2.82 10.94 10.30
C SER A 46 2.53 9.43 10.29
N GLN A 47 2.18 8.86 9.13
CA GLN A 47 1.93 7.43 8.94
C GLN A 47 3.07 6.72 8.17
N ALA A 48 4.08 7.46 7.73
CA ALA A 48 5.16 6.90 6.92
C ALA A 48 5.97 5.81 7.66
N TRP A 49 6.05 5.90 8.99
CA TRP A 49 6.72 4.91 9.84
C TRP A 49 6.12 3.49 9.69
N PHE A 50 4.82 3.38 9.44
CA PHE A 50 4.14 2.09 9.23
C PHE A 50 4.67 1.36 8.00
N TRP A 51 5.08 2.12 6.98
CA TRP A 51 5.60 1.60 5.72
C TRP A 51 7.12 1.41 5.73
N SER A 52 7.78 1.62 6.87
CA SER A 52 9.19 1.28 7.03
C SER A 52 9.41 -0.23 6.87
N LYS A 53 10.56 -0.60 6.30
CA LYS A 53 10.90 -2.02 6.08
C LYS A 53 10.82 -2.84 7.38
N GLU A 54 11.32 -2.29 8.49
CA GLU A 54 11.30 -2.94 9.80
C GLU A 54 9.86 -3.20 10.27
N HIS A 55 8.97 -2.19 10.18
CA HIS A 55 7.59 -2.35 10.62
C HIS A 55 6.85 -3.38 9.76
N GLN A 56 7.02 -3.32 8.44
CA GLN A 56 6.41 -4.27 7.51
C GLN A 56 6.92 -5.71 7.70
N GLU A 57 8.16 -5.91 8.14
CA GLU A 57 8.69 -7.24 8.48
C GLU A 57 8.02 -7.80 9.75
N LYS A 58 7.84 -6.97 10.78
CA LYS A 58 7.11 -7.35 12.00
C LYS A 58 5.62 -7.63 11.72
N GLU A 59 4.99 -6.83 10.87
CA GLU A 59 3.60 -7.04 10.46
C GLU A 59 3.42 -8.38 9.73
N LYS A 60 4.34 -8.72 8.81
CA LYS A 60 4.34 -10.03 8.15
C LYS A 60 4.53 -11.18 9.14
N GLU A 61 5.33 -10.99 10.17
CA GLU A 61 5.49 -11.97 11.24
C GLU A 61 4.19 -12.15 12.04
N ALA A 62 3.60 -11.05 12.51
CA ALA A 62 2.33 -11.06 13.23
C ALA A 62 1.20 -11.74 12.42
N GLU A 63 1.09 -11.44 11.13
CA GLU A 63 0.13 -12.09 10.22
C GLU A 63 0.37 -13.60 10.10
N ARG A 64 1.64 -14.05 10.05
CA ARG A 64 1.97 -15.48 10.05
C ARG A 64 1.57 -16.14 11.37
N GLU A 65 1.81 -15.48 12.49
CA GLU A 65 1.42 -15.99 13.81
C GLU A 65 -0.10 -16.10 13.95
N LEU A 66 -0.83 -15.07 13.53
CA LEU A 66 -2.28 -15.06 13.52
C LEU A 66 -2.85 -16.19 12.65
N ARG A 67 -2.31 -16.40 11.45
CA ARG A 67 -2.68 -17.53 10.57
C ARG A 67 -2.35 -18.89 11.16
N ALA A 68 -1.30 -18.98 11.96
CA ALA A 68 -0.96 -20.19 12.72
C ALA A 68 -1.86 -20.39 13.96
N GLY A 69 -2.86 -19.52 14.17
CA GLY A 69 -3.79 -19.59 15.30
C GLY A 69 -3.18 -19.10 16.62
N LYS A 70 -2.04 -18.40 16.58
CA LYS A 70 -1.48 -17.73 17.75
C LYS A 70 -2.18 -16.39 17.99
N GLY A 71 -2.07 -15.90 19.21
CA GLY A 71 -2.73 -14.69 19.67
C GLY A 71 -3.92 -14.99 20.57
N LYS A 72 -4.49 -13.92 21.14
CA LYS A 72 -5.66 -13.99 22.02
C LYS A 72 -6.85 -13.31 21.36
N LYS A 73 -8.04 -13.78 21.70
CA LYS A 73 -9.30 -13.13 21.31
C LYS A 73 -9.99 -12.64 22.56
N ALA A 74 -10.22 -11.34 22.64
CA ALA A 74 -11.14 -10.77 23.61
C ALA A 74 -12.56 -10.82 23.05
N LYS A 75 -13.55 -11.06 23.91
CA LYS A 75 -14.97 -11.07 23.53
C LYS A 75 -15.49 -9.66 23.33
N ASP A 76 -14.95 -8.71 24.07
CA ASP A 76 -15.30 -7.30 24.03
C ASP A 76 -14.10 -6.41 24.39
N ALA A 77 -14.29 -5.10 24.24
CA ALA A 77 -13.24 -4.12 24.52
C ALA A 77 -12.84 -4.08 26.01
N GLY A 78 -13.74 -4.43 26.94
CA GLY A 78 -13.45 -4.46 28.37
C GLY A 78 -12.45 -5.56 28.70
N GLU A 79 -12.74 -6.79 28.22
CA GLU A 79 -11.83 -7.93 28.37
C GLU A 79 -10.46 -7.65 27.72
N LEU A 80 -10.43 -6.96 26.57
CA LEU A 80 -9.18 -6.59 25.91
C LEU A 80 -8.34 -5.62 26.76
N ILE A 81 -8.96 -4.60 27.35
CA ILE A 81 -8.25 -3.61 28.17
C ILE A 81 -7.68 -4.29 29.42
N ASP A 82 -8.48 -5.09 30.13
CA ASP A 82 -8.03 -5.83 31.32
C ASP A 82 -6.80 -6.71 31.01
N GLU A 83 -6.77 -7.36 29.85
CA GLU A 83 -5.62 -8.18 29.42
C GLU A 83 -4.37 -7.36 29.08
N LEU A 84 -4.51 -6.13 28.60
CA LEU A 84 -3.39 -5.27 28.18
C LEU A 84 -2.82 -4.41 29.30
N GLU A 85 -3.60 -4.15 30.35
CA GLU A 85 -3.16 -3.39 31.54
C GLU A 85 -2.47 -4.26 32.61
N THR A 86 -2.37 -5.57 32.37
CA THR A 86 -1.67 -6.54 33.24
C THR A 86 -0.18 -6.65 32.91
#